data_AF-A0AAI8CLF6-F1
#
_entry.id   AF-A0AAI8CLF6-F1
#
_cell.length_a   1.000
_cell.length_b   1.000
_cell.length_c   1.000
_cell.angle_alpha   90.00
_cell.angle_beta   90.00
_cell.angle_gamma   90.00
#
_symmetry.space_group_name_H-M   'P 1'
#
loop_
_entity.id
_entity.type
_entity.pdbx_description
1 polymer ?
#
loop_
_entity_poly.entity_id
_entity_poly.type
_entity_poly.pdbx_seq_one_letter_code
_entity_poly.pdbx_strand_id
1 'polypeptide(L)' 'MKISYIISNVLFIAFVVSLLVAIIFFEIGLRAFRKQNERKSKESNSLGFRWLLYAGVLLLLSIVFSLIKF' A
#
# COMPACT_ATOMS: atom_id res chain seq x y z
N MET A 1 -21.49 -15.30 -8.37
CA MET A 1 -20.61 -14.11 -8.41
C MET A 1 -19.73 -14.21 -9.64
N LYS A 2 -19.62 -13.16 -10.45
CA LYS A 2 -18.67 -13.16 -11.57
C LYS A 2 -17.24 -13.26 -11.02
N ILE A 3 -16.38 -14.00 -11.72
CA ILE A 3 -14.97 -14.20 -11.35
C ILE A 3 -14.21 -12.86 -11.22
N SER A 4 -14.59 -11.86 -12.01
CA SER A 4 -14.14 -10.47 -11.93
C SER A 4 -14.27 -9.86 -10.52
N TYR A 5 -15.39 -10.10 -9.82
CA TYR A 5 -15.58 -9.61 -8.45
C TYR A 5 -14.71 -10.33 -7.43
N ILE A 6 -14.46 -11.62 -7.61
CA ILE A 6 -13.58 -12.39 -6.71
C ILE A 6 -12.15 -11.85 -6.82
N ILE A 7 -11.66 -11.64 -8.04
CA ILE A 7 -10.33 -11.08 -8.30
C ILE A 7 -10.22 -9.66 -7.74
N SER A 8 -11.23 -8.81 -7.98
CA SER A 8 -11.27 -7.44 -7.46
C SER A 8 -11.19 -7.39 -5.94
N ASN A 9 -11.92 -8.27 -5.24
CA ASN A 9 -11.89 -8.36 -3.78
C ASN A 9 -10.53 -8.80 -3.25
N VAL A 10 -9.88 -9.79 -3.88
CA VAL A 10 -8.54 -10.23 -3.49
C VAL A 10 -7.52 -9.09 -3.65
N LEU A 11 -7.59 -8.37 -4.77
CA LEU A 11 -6.75 -7.19 -5.01
C LEU A 11 -7.02 -6.07 -3.99
N PHE A 12 -8.27 -5.87 -3.61
CA PHE A 12 -8.64 -4.88 -2.60
C PHE A 12 -8.09 -5.24 -1.21
N ILE A 13 -8.16 -6.52 -0.82
CA ILE A 13 -7.56 -6.99 0.44
C ILE A 13 -6.05 -6.79 0.42
N ALA A 14 -5.38 -7.15 -0.69
CA ALA A 14 -3.94 -6.93 -0.84
C ALA A 14 -3.57 -5.44 -0.78
N PHE A 15 -4.41 -4.56 -1.33
CA PHE A 15 -4.28 -3.10 -1.19
C PHE A 15 -4.33 -2.67 0.28
N VAL A 16 -5.34 -3.12 1.05
CA VAL A 16 -5.48 -2.77 2.48
C VAL A 16 -4.25 -3.22 3.28
N VAL A 17 -3.78 -4.44 3.06
CA VAL A 17 -2.58 -4.97 3.73
C VAL A 17 -1.35 -4.13 3.36
N SER A 18 -1.15 -3.84 2.08
CA SER A 18 -0.01 -3.03 1.61
C SER A 18 -0.05 -1.60 2.17
N LEU A 19 -1.25 -1.02 2.27
CA LEU A 19 -1.45 0.31 2.84
C LEU A 19 -1.11 0.34 4.33
N LEU A 20 -1.52 -0.68 5.09
CA LEU A 20 -1.15 -0.82 6.51
C LEU A 20 0.37 -0.90 6.68
N VAL A 21 1.05 -1.67 5.83
CA VAL A 21 2.51 -1.76 5.84
C VAL A 21 3.15 -0.40 5.54
N ALA A 22 2.65 0.33 4.53
CA ALA A 22 3.13 1.67 4.21
C ALA A 22 2.99 2.63 5.42
N ILE A 23 1.84 2.63 6.08
CA ILE A 23 1.57 3.45 7.28
C ILE A 23 2.55 3.12 8.40
N ILE A 24 2.82 1.83 8.67
CA ILE A 24 3.79 1.41 9.70
C ILE A 24 5.18 1.97 9.39
N PHE A 25 5.63 1.88 8.12
CA PHE A 25 6.93 2.43 7.71
C PHE A 25 7.00 3.96 7.84
N PHE A 26 5.91 4.68 7.53
CA PHE A 26 5.86 6.12 7.74
C PHE A 26 5.87 6.49 9.23
N GLU A 27 5.14 5.77 10.08
CA GLU A 27 5.19 5.97 11.55
C GLU A 27 6.59 5.74 12.11
N ILE A 28 7.28 4.67 11.68
CA ILE A 28 8.67 4.41 12.06
C ILE A 28 9.59 5.54 11.57
N GLY A 29 9.40 6.00 10.33
CA GLY A 29 10.17 7.10 9.74
C GLY A 29 9.98 8.43 10.46
N LEU A 30 8.74 8.73 10.87
CA LEU A 30 8.38 9.92 11.65
C LEU A 30 8.94 9.84 13.09
N ARG A 31 8.91 8.65 13.69
CA ARG A 31 9.51 8.41 15.02
C ARG A 31 11.03 8.53 14.98
N ALA A 32 11.68 8.04 13.92
CA ALA A 32 13.12 8.19 13.72
C ALA A 32 13.51 9.64 13.47
N PHE A 33 12.71 10.39 12.70
CA PHE A 33 12.88 11.82 12.49
C PHE A 33 12.84 12.60 13.81
N ARG A 34 11.86 12.31 14.67
CA ARG A 34 11.76 12.91 16.03
C ARG A 34 12.97 12.62 16.91
N LYS A 35 13.68 11.50 16.68
CA LYS A 35 14.92 11.13 17.39
C LYS A 35 16.19 11.64 16.69
N GLN A 36 16.08 12.56 15.73
CA GLN A 36 17.18 13.08 14.90
C GLN A 36 17.98 11.97 14.18
N ASN A 37 17.39 10.80 13.97
CA ASN A 37 18.03 9.72 13.22
C ASN A 37 17.64 9.83 11.74
N GLU A 38 18.28 10.78 11.04
CA GLU A 38 17.99 11.11 9.65
C GLU A 38 18.16 9.91 8.70
N ARG A 39 19.19 9.10 8.91
CA ARG A 39 19.46 7.93 8.07
C ARG A 39 18.30 6.94 8.13
N LYS A 40 17.86 6.59 9.33
CA LYS A 40 16.74 5.66 9.54
C LYS A 40 15.39 6.26 9.10
N SER A 41 15.22 7.57 9.28
CA SER A 41 14.03 8.27 8.79
C SER A 41 13.90 8.21 7.28
N LYS A 42 14.97 8.54 6.53
CA LYS A 42 14.99 8.47 5.06
C LYS A 42 14.76 7.06 4.55
N GLU A 43 15.41 6.06 5.14
CA GLU A 43 15.26 4.66 4.75
C GLU A 43 13.83 4.15 4.97
N SER A 44 13.27 4.37 6.17
CA SER A 44 11.91 3.95 6.50
C SER A 44 10.86 4.67 5.63
N ASN A 45 11.03 5.97 5.40
CA ASN A 45 10.13 6.73 4.52
C ASN A 45 10.22 6.24 3.06
N SER A 46 11.42 5.92 2.56
CA SER A 46 11.59 5.37 1.21
C SER A 46 10.85 4.03 1.06
N LEU A 47 10.95 3.14 2.06
CA LEU A 47 10.18 1.89 2.09
C LEU A 47 8.68 2.16 2.14
N GLY A 48 8.22 3.09 2.99
CA GLY A 48 6.83 3.51 3.07
C GLY A 48 6.29 3.98 1.71
N PHE A 49 7.04 4.80 0.98
CA PHE A 49 6.67 5.24 -0.37
C PHE A 49 6.60 4.10 -1.38
N ARG A 50 7.51 3.12 -1.32
CA ARG A 50 7.43 1.94 -2.20
C ARG A 50 6.17 1.13 -1.94
N TRP A 51 5.84 0.87 -0.67
CA TRP A 51 4.61 0.17 -0.29
C TRP A 51 3.36 0.96 -0.66
N LEU A 52 3.39 2.29 -0.55
CA LEU A 52 2.31 3.17 -0.99
C LEU A 52 2.08 3.08 -2.50
N LEU A 53 3.15 3.04 -3.30
CA LEU A 53 3.05 2.82 -4.75
C LEU A 53 2.42 1.47 -5.08
N TYR A 54 2.85 0.39 -4.41
CA TYR A 54 2.25 -0.93 -4.58
C TYR A 54 0.76 -0.94 -4.20
N ALA A 55 0.40 -0.28 -3.08
CA ALA A 55 -0.99 -0.11 -2.68
C ALA A 55 -1.80 0.65 -3.75
N GLY A 56 -1.26 1.74 -4.31
CA GLY A 56 -1.90 2.48 -5.39
C GLY A 56 -2.16 1.62 -6.63
N VAL A 57 -1.18 0.81 -7.06
CA VAL A 57 -1.33 -0.11 -8.20
C VAL A 57 -2.40 -1.18 -7.92
N LEU A 58 -2.39 -1.77 -6.72
CA LEU A 58 -3.38 -2.80 -6.33
C LEU A 58 -4.80 -2.23 -6.30
N LEU A 59 -4.98 -1.02 -5.79
CA LEU A 59 -6.27 -0.34 -5.80
C LEU A 59 -6.75 -0.07 -7.23
N LEU A 60 -5.87 0.44 -8.08
CA LEU A 60 -6.20 0.75 -9.47
C LEU A 60 -6.61 -0.52 -10.23
N LEU A 61 -5.87 -1.62 -10.06
CA LEU A 61 -6.24 -2.92 -10.60
C LEU A 61 -7.57 -3.42 -10.04
N SER A 62 -7.79 -3.33 -8.73
CA SER A 62 -9.05 -3.74 -8.10
C SER A 62 -10.26 -3.03 -8.71
N ILE A 63 -10.16 -1.71 -8.93
CA ILE A 63 -11.21 -0.90 -9.56
C ILE A 63 -11.42 -1.32 -11.01
N VAL A 64 -10.33 -1.46 -11.80
CA VAL A 64 -10.41 -1.86 -13.21
C VAL A 64 -11.10 -3.23 -13.34
N PHE A 65 -10.71 -4.22 -12.54
CA PHE A 65 -11.33 -5.54 -12.55
C PHE A 65 -12.79 -5.52 -12.06
N SER A 66 -13.16 -4.61 -11.17
CA SER A 66 -14.56 -4.44 -10.76
C SER A 66 -15.44 -3.83 -11.86
N LEU A 67 -14.87 -2.96 -12.70
CA LEU A 67 -15.59 -2.29 -13.78
C LEU A 67 -15.70 -3.17 -15.04
N ILE A 68 -14.72 -4.04 -15.27
CA ILE A 68 -14.74 -4.99 -16.38
C ILE A 68 -15.67 -6.15 -16.05
N LYS A 69 -16.86 -6.15 -16.66
CA LYS A 69 -17.90 -7.18 -16.46
C LYS A 69 -17.67 -8.42 -17.35
N PHE A 70 -16.57 -9.13 -17.17
CA PHE A 70 -16.51 -10.54 -17.56
C PHE A 70 -17.39 -11.35 -16.61
#